data_AF-A0A1F5DNJ1-F1
#
_entry.id   AF-A0A1F5DNJ1-F1
#
_cell.length_a   1.000
_cell.length_b   1.000
_cell.length_c   1.000
_cell.angle_alpha   90.00
_cell.angle_beta   90.00
_cell.angle_gamma   90.00
#
_symmetry.space_group_name_H-M   'P 1'
#
loop_
_entity.id
_entity.type
_entity.pdbx_description
1 polymer ?
#
loop_
_entity_poly.entity_id
_entity_poly.type
_entity_poly.pdbx_seq_one_letter_code
_entity_poly.pdbx_strand_id
1 'polypeptide(L)'
;MNIIDHCFCHWIKCSVIEHLLRVGSNTSAKIEGDYEALKYVGIMSWKPEDAQKVTELFSKWKVPEGMKFLYPPCTALGCNKSISIFEATAEGLAKVDRYWRHTCTSEIYPVMESAELVKIKP
;
A
#
# COMPACT_ATOMS: atom_id res chain seq x y z
N MET A 1 -5.62 -34.79 4.51
CA MET A 1 -5.88 -33.44 3.97
C MET A 1 -6.32 -32.59 5.15
N ASN A 2 -5.38 -31.88 5.77
CA ASN A 2 -5.53 -31.33 7.12
C ASN A 2 -6.10 -29.91 7.08
N ILE A 3 -7.10 -29.66 7.94
CA ILE A 3 -7.82 -28.39 8.14
C ILE A 3 -6.92 -27.26 8.69
N ILE A 4 -5.65 -27.55 8.99
CA ILE A 4 -4.72 -26.65 9.68
C ILE A 4 -4.11 -25.61 8.73
N ASP A 5 -4.03 -25.88 7.42
CA ASP A 5 -3.42 -24.96 6.45
C ASP A 5 -4.31 -23.75 6.11
N HIS A 6 -5.61 -23.82 6.40
CA HIS A 6 -6.54 -22.74 6.07
C HIS A 6 -6.59 -21.62 7.12
N CYS A 7 -6.09 -21.86 8.34
CA CYS A 7 -6.08 -20.86 9.41
C CYS A 7 -4.80 -20.00 9.41
N PHE A 8 -3.68 -20.52 8.91
CA PHE A 8 -2.40 -19.81 8.97
C PHE A 8 -2.32 -18.60 8.01
N CYS A 9 -3.02 -18.66 6.88
CA CYS A 9 -3.09 -17.54 5.92
C CYS A 9 -3.99 -16.38 6.39
N HIS A 10 -4.89 -16.60 7.35
CA HIS A 10 -5.75 -15.52 7.86
C HIS A 10 -5.06 -14.68 8.94
N TRP A 11 -4.09 -15.26 9.65
CA TRP A 11 -3.41 -14.60 10.78
C TRP A 11 -2.32 -13.62 10.33
N ILE A 12 -1.64 -13.88 9.21
CA ILE A 12 -0.58 -13.00 8.70
C ILE A 12 -1.16 -11.71 8.06
N LYS A 13 -2.39 -11.74 7.54
CA LYS A 13 -3.01 -10.56 6.89
C LYS A 13 -3.57 -9.53 7.87
N CYS A 14 -4.02 -9.93 9.07
CA CYS A 14 -4.36 -8.97 10.13
C CYS A 14 -3.12 -8.35 10.77
N SER A 15 -2.00 -9.07 10.77
CA SER A 15 -0.77 -8.63 11.43
C SER A 15 -0.15 -7.41 10.76
N VAL A 16 -0.22 -7.20 9.45
CA VAL A 16 0.42 -6.03 8.82
C VAL A 16 -0.31 -4.73 9.17
N ILE A 17 -1.64 -4.73 9.24
CA ILE A 17 -2.40 -3.54 9.68
C ILE A 17 -2.17 -3.29 11.17
N GLU A 18 -2.22 -4.32 12.01
CA GLU A 18 -1.93 -4.18 13.44
C GLU A 18 -0.47 -3.79 13.71
N HIS A 19 0.48 -4.31 12.93
CA HIS A 19 1.90 -3.98 13.06
C HIS A 19 2.20 -2.60 12.49
N LEU A 20 1.49 -2.09 11.46
CA LEU A 20 1.58 -0.69 11.06
C LEU A 20 1.00 0.24 12.14
N LEU A 21 -0.10 -0.17 12.81
CA LEU A 21 -0.63 0.53 13.99
C LEU A 21 0.32 0.46 15.20
N ARG A 22 1.10 -0.62 15.36
CA ARG A 22 2.05 -0.82 16.46
C ARG A 22 3.44 -0.24 16.21
N VAL A 23 3.98 -0.31 15.01
CA VAL A 23 5.30 0.27 14.66
C VAL A 23 5.22 1.79 14.65
N GLY A 24 4.03 2.36 14.42
CA GLY A 24 3.74 3.76 14.72
C GLY A 24 3.99 4.17 16.18
N SER A 25 4.10 3.22 17.14
CA SER A 25 4.35 3.55 18.55
C SER A 25 5.83 3.71 18.93
N ASN A 26 6.77 3.17 18.15
CA ASN A 26 8.20 3.18 18.50
C ASN A 26 9.02 4.28 17.80
N THR A 27 8.42 4.97 16.84
CA THR A 27 8.85 6.29 16.34
C THR A 27 7.96 7.38 16.94
N SER A 28 7.86 7.40 18.27
CA SER A 28 7.18 8.47 19.01
C SER A 28 8.09 9.69 19.12
N ALA A 29 8.39 10.30 17.97
CA ALA A 29 8.43 11.75 17.95
C ALA A 29 7.00 12.20 18.30
N LYS A 30 6.84 13.03 19.32
CA LYS A 30 5.55 13.64 19.65
C LYS A 30 5.09 14.45 18.44
N ILE A 31 4.11 13.94 17.69
CA ILE A 31 3.42 14.70 16.64
C ILE A 31 1.99 14.90 17.15
N GLU A 32 1.85 15.96 17.94
CA GLU A 32 0.57 16.52 18.34
C GLU A 32 0.18 17.51 17.23
N GLY A 33 -0.54 17.02 16.23
CA GLY A 33 -0.92 17.74 15.02
C GLY A 33 -1.63 16.79 14.06
N ASP A 34 -2.58 17.30 13.28
CA ASP A 34 -3.40 16.57 12.31
C ASP A 34 -2.60 15.45 11.61
N TYR A 35 -3.22 14.27 11.43
CA TYR A 35 -2.59 13.12 10.77
C TYR A 35 -2.15 13.48 9.34
N GLU A 36 -0.97 14.06 9.20
CA GLU A 36 -0.40 14.47 7.92
C GLU A 36 -0.23 13.23 7.04
N ALA A 37 -0.53 13.38 5.76
CA ALA A 37 -0.43 12.30 4.80
C ALA A 37 1.03 11.79 4.76
N LEU A 38 1.23 10.51 5.08
CA LEU A 38 2.54 9.87 5.02
C LEU A 38 2.85 9.44 3.58
N LYS A 39 4.15 9.43 3.23
CA LYS A 39 4.63 8.89 1.96
C LYS A 39 4.78 7.37 2.04
N TYR A 40 4.29 6.68 1.01
CA TYR A 40 4.36 5.24 0.89
C TYR A 40 4.85 4.82 -0.49
N VAL A 41 5.52 3.68 -0.55
CA VAL A 41 5.64 2.87 -1.78
C VAL A 41 4.62 1.74 -1.71
N GLY A 42 3.79 1.63 -2.74
CA GLY A 42 2.82 0.56 -2.90
C GLY A 42 3.19 -0.34 -4.05
N ILE A 43 3.24 -1.64 -3.77
CA ILE A 43 3.38 -2.70 -4.76
C ILE A 43 2.06 -3.46 -4.80
N MET A 44 1.39 -3.41 -5.94
CA MET A 44 0.15 -4.16 -6.18
C MET A 44 0.46 -5.34 -7.09
N SER A 45 0.09 -6.55 -6.70
CA SER A 45 0.29 -7.78 -7.49
C SER A 45 -1.04 -8.47 -7.76
N TRP A 46 -1.20 -9.09 -8.92
CA TRP A 46 -2.37 -9.88 -9.29
C TRP A 46 -1.97 -11.19 -9.96
N LYS A 47 -2.90 -12.15 -10.02
CA LYS A 47 -2.66 -13.41 -10.73
C LYS A 47 -2.79 -13.21 -12.25
N PRO A 48 -2.11 -14.02 -13.07
CA PRO A 48 -2.23 -13.92 -14.53
C PRO A 48 -3.67 -13.97 -15.06
N GLU A 49 -4.51 -14.82 -14.48
CA GLU A 49 -5.93 -14.94 -14.85
C GLU A 49 -6.76 -13.68 -14.59
N ASP A 50 -6.33 -12.81 -13.66
CA ASP A 50 -7.02 -11.58 -13.31
C ASP A 50 -6.55 -10.36 -14.13
N ALA A 51 -5.56 -10.52 -15.02
CA ALA A 51 -4.91 -9.40 -15.71
C ALA A 51 -5.90 -8.50 -16.47
N GLN A 52 -6.83 -9.09 -17.24
CA GLN A 52 -7.84 -8.33 -17.97
C GLN A 52 -8.76 -7.54 -17.03
N LYS A 53 -9.23 -8.18 -15.95
CA LYS A 53 -10.08 -7.56 -14.94
C LYS A 53 -9.37 -6.38 -14.26
N VAL A 54 -8.09 -6.52 -13.94
CA VAL A 54 -7.28 -5.44 -13.35
C VAL A 54 -7.17 -4.27 -14.32
N THR A 55 -6.92 -4.51 -15.60
CA THR A 55 -6.89 -3.45 -16.63
C THR A 55 -8.23 -2.71 -16.72
N GLU A 56 -9.35 -3.44 -16.71
CA GLU A 56 -10.68 -2.83 -16.72
C GLU A 56 -10.95 -1.98 -15.46
N LEU A 57 -10.58 -2.49 -14.28
CA LEU A 57 -10.71 -1.76 -13.02
C LEU A 57 -9.88 -0.48 -13.05
N PHE A 58 -8.62 -0.54 -13.51
CA PHE A 58 -7.78 0.64 -13.66
C PHE A 58 -8.39 1.72 -14.54
N SER A 59 -9.05 1.34 -15.65
CA SER A 59 -9.70 2.30 -16.55
C SER A 59 -10.88 3.05 -15.94
N LYS A 60 -11.51 2.47 -14.90
CA LYS A 60 -12.69 3.02 -14.21
C LYS A 60 -12.32 3.63 -12.86
N TRP A 61 -11.13 3.34 -12.36
CA TRP A 61 -10.72 3.70 -11.02
C TRP A 61 -10.52 5.21 -10.90
N LYS A 62 -11.05 5.76 -9.81
CA LYS A 62 -10.84 7.15 -9.40
C LYS A 62 -10.06 7.15 -8.11
N VAL A 63 -9.03 7.99 -8.04
CA VAL A 63 -8.24 8.16 -6.83
C VAL A 63 -9.17 8.65 -5.71
N PRO A 64 -9.27 7.94 -4.57
CA PRO A 64 -10.13 8.38 -3.48
C PRO A 64 -9.56 9.62 -2.79
N GLU A 65 -10.44 10.37 -2.13
CA GLU A 65 -10.01 11.46 -1.24
C GLU A 65 -9.07 10.93 -0.15
N GLY A 66 -8.06 11.73 0.21
CA GLY A 66 -7.02 11.35 1.15
C GLY A 66 -5.88 10.52 0.52
N MET A 67 -5.79 10.47 -0.82
CA MET A 67 -4.65 9.87 -1.53
C MET A 67 -4.18 10.77 -2.67
N LYS A 68 -2.86 10.88 -2.84
CA LYS A 68 -2.22 11.62 -3.92
C LYS A 68 -1.00 10.87 -4.43
N PHE A 69 -0.94 10.60 -5.73
CA PHE A 69 0.23 9.97 -6.34
C PHE A 69 1.37 10.97 -6.52
N LEU A 70 2.56 10.62 -6.02
CA LEU A 70 3.82 11.27 -6.32
C LEU A 70 4.47 10.63 -7.55
N TYR A 71 4.35 9.29 -7.64
CA TYR A 71 4.69 8.49 -8.80
C TYR A 71 3.48 7.61 -9.14
N PRO A 72 2.76 7.88 -10.25
CA PRO A 72 1.57 7.14 -10.64
C PRO A 72 1.83 5.64 -10.78
N PRO A 73 0.80 4.78 -10.64
CA PRO A 73 0.93 3.34 -10.84
C PRO A 73 1.56 3.00 -12.19
N CYS A 74 2.70 2.33 -12.15
CA CYS A 74 3.43 1.85 -13.30
C CYS A 74 3.47 0.32 -13.27
N THR A 75 2.85 -0.30 -14.26
CA THR A 75 2.78 -1.76 -14.40
C THR A 75 4.08 -2.33 -14.96
N ALA A 76 4.71 -3.23 -14.20
CA ALA A 76 5.80 -4.06 -14.67
C ALA A 76 5.25 -5.15 -15.60
N LEU A 77 5.39 -4.92 -16.92
CA LEU A 77 4.95 -5.86 -17.95
C LEU A 77 5.61 -7.23 -17.76
N GLY A 78 4.82 -8.31 -17.84
CA GLY A 78 5.29 -9.68 -17.65
C GLY A 78 5.35 -10.15 -16.18
N CYS A 79 5.20 -9.25 -15.21
CA CYS A 79 5.29 -9.58 -13.78
C CYS A 79 3.96 -9.50 -13.02
N ASN A 80 2.88 -9.03 -13.68
CA ASN A 80 1.56 -8.80 -13.06
C ASN A 80 1.65 -7.99 -11.75
N LYS A 81 2.50 -6.97 -11.79
CA LYS A 81 2.80 -6.08 -10.67
C LYS A 81 2.71 -4.64 -11.12
N SER A 82 2.26 -3.77 -10.23
CA SER A 82 2.29 -2.32 -10.38
C SER A 82 3.01 -1.70 -9.19
N ILE A 83 3.87 -0.73 -9.45
CA ILE A 83 4.59 0.03 -8.44
C ILE A 83 4.10 1.47 -8.48
N SER A 84 3.92 2.07 -7.30
CA SER A 84 3.52 3.47 -7.16
C SER A 84 4.13 4.09 -5.92
N ILE A 85 4.28 5.41 -5.92
CA ILE A 85 4.65 6.20 -4.73
C ILE A 85 3.54 7.20 -4.50
N PHE A 86 3.02 7.28 -3.29
CA PHE A 86 1.88 8.13 -2.97
C PHE A 86 1.93 8.66 -1.54
N GLU A 87 1.28 9.79 -1.34
CA GLU A 87 0.91 10.32 -0.03
C GLU A 87 -0.52 9.85 0.29
N ALA A 88 -0.75 9.34 1.49
CA ALA A 88 -2.09 8.92 1.89
C ALA A 88 -2.38 9.17 3.37
N THR A 89 -3.63 9.51 3.66
CA THR A 89 -4.20 9.38 5.01
C THR A 89 -4.60 7.93 5.26
N ALA A 90 -4.79 7.55 6.52
CA ALA A 90 -5.26 6.20 6.87
C ALA A 90 -6.61 5.86 6.21
N GLU A 91 -7.51 6.83 6.11
CA GLU A 91 -8.81 6.65 5.45
C GLU A 91 -8.67 6.47 3.93
N GLY A 92 -7.83 7.28 3.29
CA GLY A 92 -7.52 7.15 1.86
C GLY A 92 -6.96 5.76 1.55
N LEU A 93 -6.02 5.29 2.36
CA LEU A 93 -5.41 3.97 2.21
C LEU A 93 -6.43 2.83 2.38
N ALA A 94 -7.31 2.93 3.37
CA ALA A 94 -8.37 1.95 3.59
C ALA A 94 -9.38 1.89 2.42
N LYS A 95 -9.70 3.02 1.79
CA LYS A 95 -10.56 3.06 0.59
C LYS A 95 -9.90 2.35 -0.59
N VAL A 96 -8.59 2.55 -0.79
CA VAL A 96 -7.81 1.87 -1.83
C VAL A 96 -7.77 0.36 -1.58
N ASP A 97 -7.44 -0.06 -0.37
CA ASP A 97 -7.39 -1.50 0.00
C ASP A 97 -8.73 -2.17 -0.27
N ARG A 98 -9.84 -1.60 0.21
CA ARG A 98 -11.17 -2.16 -0.03
C ARG A 98 -11.52 -2.29 -1.51
N TYR A 99 -11.12 -1.31 -2.32
CA TYR A 99 -11.36 -1.35 -3.75
C TYR A 99 -10.56 -2.48 -4.42
N TRP A 100 -9.29 -2.68 -4.08
CA TRP A 100 -8.40 -3.60 -4.80
C TRP A 100 -8.29 -5.01 -4.20
N ARG A 101 -8.52 -5.20 -2.90
CA ARG A 101 -8.25 -6.46 -2.15
C ARG A 101 -8.92 -7.72 -2.70
N HIS A 102 -9.96 -7.56 -3.51
CA HIS A 102 -10.72 -8.66 -4.10
C HIS A 102 -10.11 -9.19 -5.40
N THR A 103 -9.21 -8.43 -6.03
CA THR A 103 -8.54 -8.79 -7.30
C THR A 103 -7.02 -8.74 -7.18
N CYS A 104 -6.49 -7.89 -6.31
CA CYS A 104 -5.06 -7.70 -6.13
C CYS A 104 -4.63 -7.95 -4.67
N THR A 105 -3.36 -8.23 -4.48
CA THR A 105 -2.67 -8.17 -3.19
C THR A 105 -1.78 -6.93 -3.17
N SER A 106 -1.82 -6.16 -2.09
CA SER A 106 -1.05 -4.94 -1.94
C SER A 106 -0.02 -5.09 -0.82
N GLU A 107 1.20 -4.65 -1.10
CA GLU A 107 2.29 -4.48 -0.14
C GLU A 107 2.61 -2.99 -0.07
N ILE A 108 2.50 -2.40 1.12
CA ILE A 108 2.60 -0.96 1.33
C ILE A 108 3.66 -0.72 2.40
N TYR A 109 4.68 0.08 2.06
CA TYR A 109 5.77 0.40 2.97
C TYR A 109 5.88 1.92 3.11
N PRO A 110 6.01 2.45 4.35
CA PRO A 110 6.32 3.86 4.52
C PRO A 110 7.71 4.15 3.94
N VAL A 111 7.85 5.28 3.26
CA VAL A 111 9.12 5.70 2.65
C VAL A 111 9.48 7.11 3.07
N MET A 112 10.78 7.35 3.20
CA MET A 112 11.36 8.67 3.41
C MET A 112 12.41 8.93 2.34
N GLU A 113 12.59 10.20 1.97
CA GLU A 113 13.61 10.56 1.00
C GLU A 113 15.00 10.39 1.61
N SER A 114 15.88 9.65 0.94
CA SER A 114 17.25 9.45 1.46
C SER A 114 18.00 10.77 1.63
N ALA A 115 17.67 11.81 0.85
CA ALA A 115 18.25 13.15 1.01
C ALA A 115 18.07 13.72 2.43
N GLU A 116 16.94 13.43 3.09
CA GLU A 116 16.66 13.85 4.46
C GLU A 116 17.62 13.19 5.46
N LEU A 117 18.06 11.96 5.18
CA LEU A 117 19.01 11.22 6.01
C LEU A 117 20.47 11.57 5.71
N VAL A 118 20.82 11.67 4.43
CA VAL A 118 22.23 11.70 4.01
C VAL A 118 22.81 13.12 4.02
N LYS A 119 22.01 14.16 4.36
CA LYS A 119 22.42 15.58 4.33
C LYS A 119 23.15 15.95 3.03
N ILE A 120 22.78 15.31 1.92
CA ILE A 120 23.39 15.61 0.62
C ILE A 120 22.93 17.01 0.27
N LYS A 121 23.84 17.98 0.42
CA LYS A 121 23.65 19.31 -0.14
C LYS A 121 23.80 19.19 -1.66
N PRO A 122 22.95 19.89 -2.44
CA PRO A 122 23.06 19.93 -3.89
C PRO A 122 24.45 20.42 -4.33
#